data_AF-D5PE90-F1
#
_entry.id   AF-D5PE90-F1
#
_cell.length_a   1.000
_cell.length_b   1.000
_cell.length_c   1.000
_cell.angle_alpha   90.00
_cell.angle_beta   90.00
_cell.angle_gamma   90.00
#
_symmetry.space_group_name_H-M   'P 1'
#
loop_
_entity.id
_entity.type
_entity.pdbx_description
1 polymer ?
#
loop_
_entity_poly.entity_id
_entity_poly.type
_entity_poly.pdbx_seq_one_letter_code
_entity_poly.pdbx_strand_id
1 'polypeptide(L)'
;MFWHLFATVAYFILGLKLVPRVIKRINTSRWNVFARQSPTGYPIAVLLAYCAVVGALDVNLVFAAFLAGFAVAHRKRRIFADALEAIGKVSFAFFIPIYFAIVGLKLDLIRGVSVWMIVIFIVGTCAIKVMSVSLAGRFAGFRGLDLINLAITTNARGGPGIVLANVAFDAGIISSKFYTTQVIAAVLTSQFAGTWLDYVMRKGWRDCLNNGGSDLGLSRRA
;
A
#
# COMPACT_ATOMS: atom_id res chain seq x y z
N MET A 1 13.69 3.84 -21.92
CA MET A 1 13.08 2.93 -20.91
C MET A 1 13.97 2.75 -19.66
N PHE A 2 15.23 2.31 -19.79
CA PHE A 2 16.13 2.10 -18.63
C PHE A 2 16.38 3.37 -17.79
N TRP A 3 16.42 4.55 -18.41
CA TRP A 3 16.61 5.82 -17.71
C TRP A 3 15.47 6.14 -16.72
N HIS A 4 14.21 5.94 -17.12
CA HIS A 4 13.05 6.18 -16.23
C HIS A 4 13.01 5.21 -15.05
N LEU A 5 13.38 3.94 -15.28
CA LEU A 5 13.52 2.95 -14.21
C LEU A 5 14.60 3.37 -13.21
N PHE A 6 15.77 3.76 -13.71
CA PHE A 6 16.86 4.22 -12.85
C PHE A 6 16.49 5.50 -12.09
N ALA A 7 15.88 6.48 -12.76
CA ALA A 7 15.41 7.72 -12.14
C ALA A 7 14.37 7.46 -11.04
N THR A 8 13.44 6.54 -11.28
CA THR A 8 12.42 6.15 -10.27
C THR A 8 13.06 5.49 -9.05
N VAL A 9 13.99 4.55 -9.27
CA VAL A 9 14.69 3.86 -8.17
C VAL A 9 15.57 4.85 -7.39
N ALA A 10 16.33 5.68 -8.10
CA ALA A 10 17.18 6.71 -7.50
C ALA A 10 16.34 7.69 -6.68
N TYR A 11 15.21 8.17 -7.22
CA TYR A 11 14.26 9.03 -6.51
C TYR A 11 13.72 8.35 -5.25
N PHE A 12 13.34 7.07 -5.31
CA PHE A 12 12.82 6.35 -4.15
C PHE A 12 13.88 6.22 -3.05
N ILE A 13 15.12 5.88 -3.41
CA ILE A 13 16.25 5.78 -2.47
C ILE A 13 16.58 7.16 -1.88
N LEU A 14 16.64 8.19 -2.72
CA LEU A 14 16.88 9.56 -2.30
C LEU A 14 15.77 10.03 -1.38
N GLY A 15 14.50 9.91 -1.74
CA GLY A 15 13.42 10.33 -0.87
C GLY A 15 13.42 9.56 0.46
N LEU A 16 13.69 8.24 0.47
CA LEU A 16 13.81 7.50 1.74
C LEU A 16 15.01 7.92 2.61
N LYS A 17 16.15 8.29 2.03
CA LYS A 17 17.37 8.68 2.79
C LYS A 17 17.47 10.18 3.09
N LEU A 18 17.07 11.02 2.14
CA LEU A 18 17.17 12.47 2.19
C LEU A 18 16.16 13.02 3.20
N VAL A 19 14.95 12.47 3.25
CA VAL A 19 13.88 12.98 4.11
C VAL A 19 14.10 12.83 5.59
N PRO A 20 14.53 11.68 6.14
CA PRO A 20 14.90 11.62 7.56
C PRO A 20 16.05 12.58 7.90
N ARG A 21 16.92 12.93 6.94
CA ARG A 21 18.00 13.92 7.13
C ARG A 21 17.51 15.36 7.02
N VAL A 22 16.69 15.68 6.03
CA VAL A 22 16.12 17.01 5.82
C VAL A 22 15.16 17.36 6.95
N ILE A 23 14.31 16.43 7.39
CA ILE A 23 13.45 16.62 8.57
C ILE A 23 14.29 16.83 9.82
N LYS A 24 15.38 16.06 10.02
CA LYS A 24 16.29 16.28 11.15
C LYS A 24 16.91 17.67 11.09
N ARG A 25 17.40 18.09 9.91
CA ARG A 25 18.06 19.40 9.71
C ARG A 25 17.11 20.58 9.87
N ILE A 26 15.88 20.47 9.36
CA ILE A 26 14.82 21.47 9.52
C ILE A 26 14.37 21.55 10.99
N ASN A 27 14.28 20.42 11.69
CA ASN A 27 13.87 20.38 13.10
C ASN A 27 14.96 20.86 14.07
N THR A 28 16.24 20.84 13.68
CA THR A 28 17.35 21.46 14.44
C THR A 28 17.49 22.96 14.14
N SER A 29 16.91 23.45 13.04
CA SER A 29 16.87 24.88 12.71
C SER A 29 15.67 25.57 13.38
N ARG A 30 15.76 26.88 13.65
CA ARG A 30 14.73 27.69 14.34
C ARG A 30 13.37 27.77 13.61
N TRP A 31 13.23 27.10 12.46
CA TRP A 31 12.02 26.98 11.64
C TRP A 31 10.96 26.01 12.21
N ASN A 32 11.16 25.46 13.41
CA ASN A 32 10.20 24.59 14.11
C ASN A 32 8.87 25.27 14.50
N VAL A 33 8.71 26.56 14.21
CA VAL A 33 7.46 27.30 14.41
C VAL A 33 6.43 26.95 13.32
N PHE A 34 6.84 26.79 12.06
CA PHE A 34 5.91 26.44 10.95
C PHE A 34 5.27 25.06 11.10
N ALA A 35 6.04 24.07 11.57
CA ALA A 35 5.53 22.72 11.83
C ALA A 35 4.58 22.66 13.05
N ARG A 36 4.60 23.66 13.92
CA ARG A 36 3.71 23.79 15.08
C ARG A 36 2.51 24.70 14.83
N GLN A 37 2.62 25.69 13.93
CA GLN A 37 1.57 26.68 13.67
C GLN A 37 0.52 26.24 12.65
N SER A 38 0.84 25.34 11.70
CA SER A 38 -0.16 24.77 10.78
C SER A 38 0.03 23.25 10.62
N PRO A 39 -0.63 22.45 11.48
CA PRO A 39 -0.55 20.98 11.44
C PRO A 39 -1.00 20.38 10.09
N THR A 40 -1.89 21.06 9.37
CA THR A 40 -2.40 20.66 8.05
C THR A 40 -1.57 21.18 6.88
N GLY A 41 -1.03 22.39 6.98
CA GLY A 41 -0.22 22.98 5.91
C GLY A 41 1.10 22.25 5.68
N TYR A 42 1.71 21.71 6.76
CA TYR A 42 2.99 21.02 6.66
C TYR A 42 2.93 19.73 5.82
N PRO A 43 2.02 18.76 6.08
CA PRO A 43 1.89 17.56 5.24
C PRO A 43 1.61 17.88 3.76
N ILE A 44 0.78 18.90 3.49
CA ILE A 44 0.46 19.33 2.13
C ILE A 44 1.69 19.94 1.45
N ALA A 45 2.45 20.79 2.14
CA ALA A 45 3.69 21.36 1.59
C ALA A 45 4.73 20.26 1.28
N VAL A 46 4.86 19.27 2.16
CA VAL A 46 5.72 18.10 1.91
C VAL A 46 5.25 17.34 0.67
N LEU A 47 3.95 17.05 0.57
CA LEU A 47 3.36 16.40 -0.61
C LEU A 47 3.68 17.17 -1.90
N LEU A 48 3.42 18.48 -1.93
CA LEU A 48 3.68 19.31 -3.09
C LEU A 48 5.16 19.36 -3.47
N ALA A 49 6.06 19.41 -2.48
CA ALA A 49 7.51 19.38 -2.73
C ALA A 49 7.95 18.05 -3.37
N TYR A 50 7.44 16.91 -2.88
CA TYR A 50 7.71 15.61 -3.47
C TYR A 50 7.16 15.51 -4.91
N CYS A 51 5.95 16.02 -5.14
CA CYS A 51 5.32 16.05 -6.47
C CYS A 51 6.10 16.95 -7.44
N ALA A 52 6.58 18.11 -7.01
CA ALA A 52 7.35 19.03 -7.85
C ALA A 52 8.66 18.39 -8.33
N VAL A 53 9.37 17.67 -7.45
CA VAL A 53 10.61 16.96 -7.81
C VAL A 53 10.33 15.81 -8.78
N VAL A 54 9.26 15.03 -8.56
CA VAL A 54 8.91 13.90 -9.45
C VAL A 54 8.41 14.36 -10.81
N GLY A 55 7.63 15.45 -10.84
CA GLY A 55 7.18 16.04 -12.10
C GLY A 55 8.35 16.47 -12.98
N ALA A 56 9.45 16.97 -12.39
CA ALA A 56 10.65 17.32 -13.13
C ALA A 56 11.47 16.11 -13.63
N LEU A 57 11.22 14.92 -13.09
CA LEU A 57 11.95 13.68 -13.43
C LEU A 57 11.15 12.76 -14.36
N ASP A 58 9.97 13.17 -14.82
CA ASP A 58 9.01 12.35 -15.58
C ASP A 58 8.73 10.99 -14.90
N VAL A 59 8.66 11.00 -13.57
CA VAL A 59 8.31 9.82 -12.75
C VAL A 59 6.81 9.89 -12.41
N ASN A 60 6.20 8.74 -12.10
CA ASN A 60 4.80 8.72 -11.73
C ASN A 60 4.53 9.39 -10.36
N LEU A 61 3.61 10.37 -10.34
CA LEU A 61 3.22 11.17 -9.17
C LEU A 61 2.71 10.32 -7.98
N VAL A 62 2.19 9.12 -8.21
CA VAL A 62 1.72 8.25 -7.13
C VAL A 62 2.88 7.88 -6.19
N PHE A 63 4.09 7.65 -6.73
CA PHE A 63 5.25 7.36 -5.89
C PHE A 63 5.66 8.56 -5.02
N ALA A 64 5.53 9.79 -5.54
CA ALA A 64 5.74 11.00 -4.76
C ALA A 64 4.75 11.12 -3.59
N ALA A 65 3.45 10.89 -3.86
CA ALA A 65 2.41 10.94 -2.84
C ALA A 65 2.63 9.89 -1.73
N PHE A 66 3.02 8.67 -2.11
CA PHE A 66 3.37 7.61 -1.15
C PHE A 66 4.54 8.03 -0.25
N LEU A 67 5.61 8.57 -0.85
CA LEU A 67 6.83 8.92 -0.14
C LEU A 67 6.64 10.15 0.77
N ALA A 68 5.81 11.10 0.35
CA ALA A 68 5.36 12.20 1.19
C ALA A 68 4.56 11.71 2.41
N GLY A 69 3.62 10.79 2.22
CA GLY A 69 2.89 10.18 3.34
C GLY A 69 3.81 9.46 4.32
N PHE A 70 4.76 8.67 3.79
CA PHE A 70 5.78 7.98 4.59
C PHE A 70 6.63 8.96 5.42
N ALA A 71 7.05 10.07 4.80
CA ALA A 71 7.84 11.13 5.43
C ALA A 71 7.16 11.72 6.67
N VAL A 72 5.86 12.02 6.54
CA VAL A 72 5.07 12.67 7.58
C VAL A 72 4.71 11.68 8.69
N ALA A 73 4.35 10.44 8.33
CA ALA A 73 3.90 9.42 9.28
C ALA A 73 5.00 8.92 10.22
N HIS A 74 6.26 8.83 9.76
CA HIS A 74 7.33 8.14 10.50
C HIS A 74 7.87 8.90 11.73
N ARG A 75 7.77 10.23 11.79
CA ARG A 75 8.50 11.04 12.80
C ARG A 75 7.62 11.76 13.82
N LYS A 76 6.38 12.13 13.47
CA LYS A 76 5.53 12.98 14.31
C LYS A 76 4.04 12.60 14.22
N ARG A 77 3.73 11.29 14.22
CA ARG A 77 2.36 10.77 14.08
C ARG A 77 1.35 11.45 15.02
N ARG A 78 1.74 11.81 16.25
CA ARG A 78 0.85 12.52 17.20
C ARG A 78 0.59 13.99 16.87
N ILE A 79 1.56 14.72 16.31
CA ILE A 79 1.41 16.15 16.00
C ILE A 79 0.58 16.35 14.73
N PHE A 80 0.71 15.43 13.78
CA PHE A 80 -0.01 15.49 12.50
C PHE A 80 -1.20 14.53 12.44
N ALA A 81 -1.60 13.91 13.56
CA ALA A 81 -2.67 12.91 13.59
C ALA A 81 -3.97 13.49 13.02
N ASP A 82 -4.42 14.62 13.56
CA ASP A 82 -5.67 15.27 13.19
C ASP A 82 -5.64 15.75 11.73
N ALA A 83 -4.49 16.27 11.29
CA ALA A 83 -4.29 16.68 9.90
C ALA A 83 -4.36 15.50 8.94
N LEU A 84 -3.70 14.38 9.27
CA LEU A 84 -3.70 13.18 8.45
C LEU A 84 -5.08 12.51 8.46
N GLU A 85 -5.82 12.59 9.57
CA GLU A 85 -7.20 12.13 9.67
C GLU A 85 -8.13 12.99 8.80
N ALA A 86 -8.00 14.32 8.84
CA ALA A 86 -8.78 15.23 7.99
C ALA A 86 -8.51 14.97 6.50
N ILE A 87 -7.25 14.86 6.10
CA ILE A 87 -6.85 14.48 4.74
C ILE A 87 -7.42 13.11 4.38
N GLY A 88 -7.37 12.15 5.31
CA GLY A 88 -7.96 10.82 5.15
C GLY A 88 -9.46 10.89 4.88
N LYS A 89 -10.23 11.64 5.68
CA LYS A 89 -11.69 11.80 5.51
C LYS A 89 -12.04 12.33 4.13
N VAL A 90 -11.36 13.39 3.68
CA VAL A 90 -11.57 13.97 2.33
C VAL A 90 -11.15 12.96 1.25
N SER A 91 -10.04 12.25 1.45
CA SER A 91 -9.56 11.23 0.51
C SER A 91 -10.57 10.09 0.35
N PHE A 92 -11.09 9.55 1.45
CA PHE A 92 -12.09 8.48 1.45
C PHE A 92 -13.44 8.92 0.88
N ALA A 93 -13.88 10.14 1.17
CA ALA A 93 -15.18 10.63 0.72
C ALA A 93 -15.18 11.04 -0.77
N PHE A 94 -14.08 11.59 -1.28
CA PHE A 94 -14.05 12.22 -2.61
C PHE A 94 -13.04 11.56 -3.57
N PHE A 95 -11.74 11.57 -3.21
CA PHE A 95 -10.68 11.18 -4.13
C PHE A 95 -10.67 9.67 -4.45
N ILE A 96 -10.92 8.81 -3.45
CA ILE A 96 -10.91 7.36 -3.63
C ILE A 96 -12.05 6.90 -4.55
N PRO A 97 -13.32 7.30 -4.34
CA PRO A 97 -14.40 6.97 -5.28
C PRO A 97 -14.13 7.43 -6.71
N ILE A 98 -13.65 8.67 -6.89
CA ILE A 98 -13.32 9.21 -8.21
C ILE A 98 -12.18 8.41 -8.86
N TYR A 99 -11.14 8.07 -8.10
CA TYR A 99 -10.04 7.24 -8.59
C TYR A 99 -10.54 5.89 -9.10
N PHE A 100 -11.39 5.20 -8.33
CA PHE A 100 -11.95 3.92 -8.75
C PHE A 100 -12.90 4.05 -9.96
N ALA A 101 -13.63 5.16 -10.10
CA ALA A 101 -14.43 5.43 -11.30
C ALA A 101 -13.54 5.59 -12.55
N ILE A 102 -12.43 6.32 -12.44
CA ILE A 102 -11.46 6.48 -13.54
C ILE A 102 -10.80 5.14 -13.91
N VAL A 103 -10.38 4.37 -12.90
CA VAL A 103 -9.82 3.02 -13.12
C VAL A 103 -10.83 2.14 -13.85
N GLY A 104 -12.10 2.17 -13.43
CA GLY A 104 -13.19 1.43 -14.04
C GLY A 104 -13.44 1.82 -15.49
N LEU A 105 -13.39 3.11 -15.81
CA LEU A 105 -13.54 3.61 -17.18
C LEU A 105 -12.44 3.12 -18.13
N LYS A 106 -11.22 2.88 -17.60
CA LYS A 106 -10.09 2.33 -18.37
C LYS A 106 -10.18 0.82 -18.60
N LEU A 107 -11.12 0.12 -17.95
CA LEU A 107 -11.25 -1.32 -18.12
C LEU A 107 -11.91 -1.66 -19.46
N ASP A 108 -11.21 -2.43 -20.28
CA ASP A 108 -11.81 -3.06 -21.44
C ASP A 108 -12.45 -4.39 -21.04
N LEU A 109 -13.74 -4.35 -20.67
CA LEU A 109 -14.51 -5.54 -20.29
C LEU A 109 -15.03 -6.35 -21.48
N ILE A 110 -15.14 -5.73 -22.66
CA ILE A 110 -15.76 -6.34 -23.84
C ILE A 110 -14.73 -7.20 -24.59
N ARG A 111 -13.53 -6.67 -24.81
CA ARG A 111 -12.46 -7.33 -25.59
C ARG A 111 -11.25 -7.70 -24.72
N GLY A 112 -11.08 -7.03 -23.58
CA GLY A 112 -9.96 -7.25 -22.66
C GLY A 112 -10.17 -8.34 -21.62
N VAL A 113 -11.37 -8.89 -21.48
CA VAL A 113 -11.65 -9.99 -20.53
C VAL A 113 -11.40 -11.34 -21.20
N SER A 114 -10.41 -12.06 -20.69
CA SER A 114 -10.23 -13.47 -20.99
C SER A 114 -10.30 -14.24 -19.68
N VAL A 115 -11.42 -14.95 -19.49
CA VAL A 115 -11.66 -15.75 -18.28
C VAL A 115 -10.51 -16.71 -18.02
N TRP A 116 -10.02 -17.37 -19.08
CA TRP A 116 -8.87 -18.27 -18.99
C TRP A 116 -7.61 -17.59 -18.46
N MET A 117 -7.29 -16.40 -18.99
CA MET A 117 -6.14 -15.62 -18.55
C MET A 117 -6.28 -15.17 -17.09
N ILE A 118 -7.48 -14.74 -16.70
CA ILE A 118 -7.78 -14.34 -15.31
C ILE A 118 -7.62 -15.53 -14.36
N VAL A 119 -8.19 -16.68 -14.68
CA VAL A 119 -8.14 -17.88 -13.83
C VAL A 119 -6.69 -18.36 -13.68
N ILE A 120 -5.96 -18.55 -14.77
CA ILE A 120 -4.55 -18.97 -14.71
C ILE A 120 -3.73 -17.98 -13.91
N PHE A 121 -3.92 -16.68 -14.17
CA PHE A 121 -3.16 -15.65 -13.50
C PHE A 121 -3.46 -15.60 -12.00
N ILE A 122 -4.73 -15.67 -11.60
CA ILE A 122 -5.12 -15.71 -10.18
C ILE A 122 -4.56 -16.98 -9.54
N VAL A 123 -4.85 -18.16 -10.07
CA VAL A 123 -4.41 -19.44 -9.47
C VAL A 123 -2.89 -19.50 -9.36
N GLY A 124 -2.17 -19.20 -10.45
CA GLY A 124 -0.71 -19.24 -10.48
C GLY A 124 -0.08 -18.25 -9.49
N THR A 125 -0.53 -17.00 -9.49
CA THR A 125 0.03 -16.00 -8.57
C THR A 125 -0.36 -16.23 -7.12
N CYS A 126 -1.59 -16.68 -6.85
CA CYS A 126 -2.04 -17.01 -5.49
C CYS A 126 -1.26 -18.20 -4.94
N ALA A 127 -1.05 -19.26 -5.73
CA ALA A 127 -0.25 -20.40 -5.31
C ALA A 127 1.17 -19.98 -4.93
N ILE A 128 1.84 -19.19 -5.78
CA ILE A 128 3.19 -18.69 -5.51
C ILE A 128 3.21 -17.82 -4.24
N LYS A 129 2.26 -16.88 -4.09
CA LYS A 129 2.15 -16.00 -2.92
C LYS A 129 1.92 -16.79 -1.64
N VAL A 130 0.95 -17.70 -1.64
CA VAL A 130 0.58 -18.51 -0.48
C VAL A 130 1.74 -19.43 -0.08
N MET A 131 2.40 -20.09 -1.03
CA MET A 131 3.58 -20.91 -0.74
C MET A 131 4.70 -20.08 -0.11
N SER A 132 5.00 -18.91 -0.70
CA SER A 132 6.08 -18.04 -0.23
C SER A 132 5.81 -17.51 1.18
N VAL A 133 4.58 -17.03 1.43
CA VAL A 133 4.17 -16.51 2.74
C VAL A 133 4.08 -17.63 3.77
N SER A 134 3.63 -18.83 3.39
CA SER A 134 3.57 -19.96 4.30
C SER A 134 4.96 -20.44 4.73
N LEU A 135 5.93 -20.42 3.80
CA LEU A 135 7.31 -20.75 4.11
C LEU A 135 7.94 -19.71 5.03
N ALA A 136 7.82 -18.42 4.68
CA ALA A 136 8.33 -17.33 5.51
C ALA A 136 7.65 -17.27 6.89
N GLY A 137 6.34 -17.48 6.94
CA GLY A 137 5.55 -17.50 8.17
C GLY A 137 5.94 -18.65 9.08
N ARG A 138 6.25 -19.83 8.54
CA ARG A 138 6.80 -20.96 9.32
C ARG A 138 8.14 -20.63 9.94
N PHE A 139 9.04 -19.97 9.20
CA PHE A 139 10.33 -19.52 9.76
C PHE A 139 10.16 -18.43 10.82
N ALA A 140 9.10 -17.62 10.71
CA ALA A 140 8.75 -16.62 11.72
C ALA A 140 7.95 -17.20 12.92
N GLY A 141 7.71 -18.52 12.96
CA GLY A 141 7.04 -19.19 14.08
C GLY A 141 5.53 -19.33 13.98
N PHE A 142 4.89 -18.85 12.91
CA PHE A 142 3.44 -18.99 12.71
C PHE A 142 3.06 -20.44 12.37
N ARG A 143 1.95 -20.93 12.94
CA ARG A 143 1.45 -22.30 12.76
C ARG A 143 -0.07 -22.32 12.62
N GLY A 144 -0.59 -23.41 12.07
CA GLY A 144 -2.04 -23.69 12.00
C GLY A 144 -2.84 -22.59 11.30
N LEU A 145 -3.91 -22.14 11.96
CA LEU A 145 -4.82 -21.11 11.44
C LEU A 145 -4.15 -19.76 11.22
N ASP A 146 -3.15 -19.39 12.03
CA ASP A 146 -2.47 -18.10 11.89
C ASP A 146 -1.68 -18.04 10.58
N LEU A 147 -1.08 -19.16 10.18
CA LEU A 147 -0.38 -19.27 8.91
C LEU A 147 -1.34 -19.13 7.73
N ILE A 148 -2.51 -19.76 7.82
CA ILE A 148 -3.57 -19.70 6.79
C ILE A 148 -4.11 -18.27 6.69
N ASN A 149 -4.42 -17.64 7.82
CA ASN A 149 -4.90 -16.26 7.89
C ASN A 149 -3.86 -15.30 7.31
N LEU A 150 -2.58 -15.44 7.68
CA LEU A 150 -1.50 -14.64 7.12
C LEU A 150 -1.36 -14.82 5.61
N ALA A 151 -1.42 -16.05 5.11
CA ALA A 151 -1.29 -16.33 3.69
C ALA A 151 -2.45 -15.76 2.86
N ILE A 152 -3.68 -15.93 3.32
CA ILE A 152 -4.89 -15.43 2.63
C ILE A 152 -4.92 -13.90 2.64
N THR A 153 -4.67 -13.28 3.79
CA THR A 153 -4.71 -11.82 3.91
C THR A 153 -3.60 -11.12 3.14
N THR A 154 -2.39 -11.69 3.13
CA THR A 154 -1.25 -11.14 2.36
C THR A 154 -1.40 -11.32 0.85
N ASN A 155 -2.33 -12.16 0.41
CA ASN A 155 -2.66 -12.35 -1.00
C ASN A 155 -3.61 -11.26 -1.54
N ALA A 156 -4.32 -10.54 -0.67
CA ALA A 156 -5.14 -9.40 -1.08
C ALA A 156 -4.27 -8.32 -1.73
N ARG A 157 -4.54 -8.01 -3.00
CA ARG A 157 -3.75 -7.01 -3.74
C ARG A 157 -4.25 -5.59 -3.51
N GLY A 158 -5.57 -5.44 -3.28
CA GLY A 158 -6.23 -4.19 -2.92
C GLY A 158 -5.99 -3.02 -3.87
N GLY A 159 -6.23 -1.82 -3.35
CA GLY A 159 -5.97 -0.55 -4.04
C GLY A 159 -4.52 -0.39 -4.51
N PRO A 160 -3.48 -0.69 -3.70
CA PRO A 160 -2.09 -0.56 -4.13
C PRO A 160 -1.74 -1.40 -5.38
N GLY A 161 -2.30 -2.60 -5.50
CA GLY A 161 -2.12 -3.43 -6.70
C GLY A 161 -2.74 -2.83 -7.95
N ILE A 162 -3.93 -2.22 -7.81
CA ILE A 162 -4.62 -1.52 -8.89
C ILE A 162 -3.85 -0.26 -9.31
N VAL A 163 -3.35 0.49 -8.34
CA VAL A 163 -2.48 1.66 -8.58
C VAL A 163 -1.26 1.26 -9.39
N LEU A 164 -0.54 0.21 -8.99
CA LEU A 164 0.62 -0.28 -9.74
C LEU A 164 0.25 -0.73 -11.15
N ALA A 165 -0.88 -1.43 -11.31
CA ALA A 165 -1.36 -1.83 -12.64
C ALA A 165 -1.66 -0.62 -13.52
N ASN A 166 -2.31 0.42 -12.98
CA ASN A 166 -2.60 1.65 -13.73
C ASN A 166 -1.31 2.38 -14.13
N VAL A 167 -0.32 2.49 -13.22
CA VAL A 167 0.97 3.11 -13.55
C VAL A 167 1.69 2.34 -14.67
N ALA A 168 1.70 1.01 -14.60
CA ALA A 168 2.32 0.19 -15.64
C ALA A 168 1.58 0.28 -16.99
N PHE A 169 0.24 0.40 -16.95
CA PHE A 169 -0.58 0.56 -18.15
C PHE A 169 -0.38 1.92 -18.80
N ASP A 170 -0.40 2.99 -18.00
CA ASP A 170 -0.16 4.37 -18.47
C ASP A 170 1.27 4.53 -19.04
N ALA A 171 2.24 3.79 -18.50
CA ALA A 171 3.60 3.73 -19.03
C ALA A 171 3.75 2.85 -20.29
N GLY A 172 2.67 2.21 -20.78
CA GLY A 172 2.69 1.32 -21.94
C GLY A 172 3.43 0.00 -21.72
N ILE A 173 3.74 -0.37 -20.47
CA ILE A 173 4.48 -1.58 -20.12
C ILE A 173 3.60 -2.82 -20.23
N ILE A 174 2.30 -2.68 -19.93
CA ILE A 174 1.34 -3.78 -19.96
C ILE A 174 0.21 -3.49 -20.96
N SER A 175 -0.32 -4.54 -21.58
CA SER A 175 -1.45 -4.43 -22.50
C SER A 175 -2.77 -4.20 -21.75
N SER A 176 -3.78 -3.65 -22.46
CA SER A 176 -5.13 -3.45 -21.91
C SER A 176 -5.72 -4.75 -21.31
N LYS A 177 -5.52 -5.88 -22.00
CA LYS A 177 -5.96 -7.21 -21.53
C LYS A 177 -5.31 -7.61 -20.20
N PHE A 178 -4.01 -7.37 -20.05
CA PHE A 178 -3.30 -7.66 -18.80
C PHE A 178 -3.70 -6.69 -17.69
N TYR A 179 -3.88 -5.40 -18.01
CA TYR A 179 -4.39 -4.39 -17.06
C TYR A 179 -5.76 -4.80 -16.49
N THR A 180 -6.74 -5.12 -17.35
CA THR A 180 -8.05 -5.61 -16.92
C THR A 180 -7.92 -6.86 -16.05
N THR A 181 -7.06 -7.80 -16.42
CA THR A 181 -6.78 -9.01 -15.63
C THR A 181 -6.22 -8.69 -14.24
N GLN A 182 -5.28 -7.74 -14.12
CA GLN A 182 -4.71 -7.31 -12.84
C GLN A 182 -5.76 -6.67 -11.93
N VAL A 183 -6.61 -5.80 -12.49
CA VAL A 183 -7.63 -5.09 -11.71
C VAL A 183 -8.70 -6.06 -11.22
N ILE A 184 -9.20 -6.95 -12.09
CA ILE A 184 -10.15 -8.00 -11.69
C ILE A 184 -9.54 -8.91 -10.61
N ALA A 185 -8.30 -9.37 -10.81
CA ALA A 185 -7.61 -10.19 -9.82
C ALA A 185 -7.46 -9.45 -8.47
N ALA A 186 -7.18 -8.15 -8.49
CA ALA A 186 -7.05 -7.36 -7.27
C ALA A 186 -8.38 -7.22 -6.52
N VAL A 187 -9.48 -6.99 -7.23
CA VAL A 187 -10.82 -6.95 -6.62
C VAL A 187 -11.19 -8.32 -6.06
N LEU A 188 -11.09 -9.39 -6.85
CA LEU A 188 -11.50 -10.74 -6.43
C LEU A 188 -10.69 -11.26 -5.24
N THR A 189 -9.37 -11.12 -5.27
CA THR A 189 -8.51 -11.57 -4.15
C THR A 189 -8.76 -10.76 -2.88
N SER A 190 -9.10 -9.48 -2.98
CA SER A 190 -9.41 -8.63 -1.81
C SER A 190 -10.76 -9.00 -1.21
N GLN A 191 -11.79 -9.22 -2.05
CA GLN A 191 -13.08 -9.68 -1.58
C GLN A 191 -12.97 -11.05 -0.90
N PHE A 192 -12.22 -11.98 -1.49
CA PHE A 192 -11.99 -13.30 -0.90
C PHE A 192 -11.27 -13.23 0.46
N ALA A 193 -10.24 -12.39 0.59
CA ALA A 193 -9.56 -12.20 1.87
C ALA A 193 -10.49 -11.57 2.93
N GLY A 194 -11.32 -10.60 2.51
CA GLY A 194 -12.31 -9.97 3.39
C GLY A 194 -13.38 -10.95 3.88
N THR A 195 -13.96 -11.75 2.98
CA THR A 195 -14.96 -12.77 3.34
C THR A 195 -14.39 -13.87 4.20
N TRP A 196 -13.15 -14.30 3.95
CA TRP A 196 -12.45 -15.26 4.79
C TRP A 196 -12.25 -14.71 6.22
N LEU A 197 -11.79 -13.47 6.36
CA LEU A 197 -11.61 -12.84 7.66
C LEU A 197 -12.94 -12.71 8.41
N ASP A 198 -14.00 -12.28 7.75
CA ASP A 198 -15.33 -12.20 8.37
C ASP A 198 -15.81 -13.57 8.85
N TYR A 199 -15.60 -14.61 8.04
CA TYR A 199 -15.92 -16.00 8.41
C TYR A 199 -15.15 -16.48 9.65
N VAL A 200 -13.83 -16.25 9.68
CA VAL A 200 -12.97 -16.64 10.82
C VAL A 200 -13.37 -15.89 12.09
N MET A 201 -13.68 -14.59 11.98
CA MET A 201 -14.14 -13.78 13.11
C MET A 201 -15.48 -14.26 13.67
N ARG A 202 -16.44 -14.60 12.79
CA ARG A 202 -17.76 -15.12 13.19
C ARG A 202 -17.68 -16.49 13.87
N LYS A 203 -16.75 -17.34 13.45
CA LYS A 203 -16.54 -18.67 14.05
C LYS A 203 -15.85 -18.66 15.42
N GLY A 204 -15.41 -17.51 15.90
CA GLY A 204 -14.79 -17.41 17.23
C GLY A 204 -13.41 -18.08 17.33
N TRP A 205 -12.72 -18.33 16.21
CA TRP A 205 -11.35 -18.87 16.20
C TRP A 205 -10.28 -17.87 16.70
N ARG A 206 -10.69 -16.90 17.51
CA ARG A 206 -9.82 -15.96 18.23
C ARG A 206 -8.91 -16.68 19.24
N ASP A 207 -9.33 -17.82 19.77
CA ASP A 207 -8.60 -18.51 20.85
C ASP A 207 -7.27 -19.16 20.41
N CYS A 208 -7.01 -19.25 19.10
CA CYS A 208 -5.68 -19.60 18.58
C CYS A 208 -4.70 -18.40 18.59
N LEU A 209 -5.20 -17.17 18.54
CA LEU A 209 -4.39 -15.94 18.56
C LEU A 209 -3.91 -15.56 19.97
N ASN A 210 -4.62 -16.00 21.01
CA ASN A 210 -4.31 -15.66 22.40
C ASN A 210 -3.47 -16.75 23.10
N ASN A 211 -3.63 -18.03 22.71
CA ASN A 211 -2.89 -19.15 23.32
C ASN A 211 -1.46 -19.36 22.76
N GLY A 212 -1.12 -18.78 21.61
CA GLY A 212 0.26 -18.78 21.11
C GLY A 212 1.18 -17.77 21.83
N GLY A 213 0.59 -16.81 22.54
CA GLY A 213 1.31 -15.80 23.32
C GLY A 213 1.54 -16.18 24.79
N SER A 214 0.82 -17.18 25.32
CA SER A 214 1.01 -17.64 26.69
C SER A 214 2.24 -18.55 26.88
N ASP A 215 2.73 -19.16 25.79
CA ASP A 215 3.97 -19.97 25.80
C ASP A 215 5.25 -19.16 25.56
N LEU A 216 5.13 -17.89 25.15
CA LEU A 216 6.22 -16.92 25.19
C LEU A 216 6.09 -16.15 26.48
N GLY A 217 6.77 -16.59 27.55
CA GLY A 217 6.73 -16.07 28.91
C GLY A 217 6.99 -14.56 29.09
N LEU A 218 6.12 -13.73 28.54
CA LEU A 218 6.02 -12.28 28.71
C LEU A 218 4.77 -11.95 29.52
N SER A 219 4.43 -12.81 30.47
CA SER A 219 3.50 -12.51 31.54
C SER A 219 4.25 -11.78 32.66
N ARG A 220 3.76 -10.59 33.00
CA ARG A 220 4.03 -9.80 34.23
C ARG A 220 5.38 -9.07 34.32
N ARG A 221 5.49 -7.92 33.63
CA ARG A 221 6.06 -6.68 34.18
C ARG A 221 5.43 -5.45 33.53
N ALA A 222 4.27 -5.04 34.05
CA ALA A 222 3.78 -3.66 34.07
C ALA A 222 2.72 -3.59 35.18
#